data_AF-A0A4V6I188-F1
#
_entry.id   AF-A0A4V6I188-F1
#
_cell.length_a   1.000
_cell.length_b   1.000
_cell.length_c   1.000
_cell.angle_alpha   90.00
_cell.angle_beta   90.00
_cell.angle_gamma   90.00
#
_symmetry.space_group_name_H-M   'P 1'
#
loop_
_entity.id
_entity.type
_entity.pdbx_description
1 polymer ?
#
loop_
_entity_poly.entity_id
_entity_poly.type
_entity_poly.pdbx_seq_one_letter_code
_entity_poly.pdbx_strand_id
1 'polypeptide(L)'
;MGNIHTPQEKEYSEYNEKIKDFLIDVTNGKYGGFLDMATALKLVDDLKMETSLAKQIIDFQDDIGDYSSDIDPVVIVLNNATNIAENELSNLGIPVNFIVEGNYFDTYVSLSNADKESLTEALEFDFEIFDNLSPLTAKILDYANCDIEYLKSSINEPHTENKENNSAKIRRM
;
A
#
# COMPACT_ATOMS: atom_id res chain seq x y z
N MET A 1 33.83 -31.20 -7.35
CA MET A 1 32.54 -30.92 -7.99
C MET A 1 32.19 -29.49 -7.61
N GLY A 2 32.37 -28.55 -8.53
CA GLY A 2 32.14 -27.13 -8.25
C GLY A 2 30.63 -26.86 -8.27
N ASN A 3 30.11 -26.23 -7.22
CA ASN A 3 28.77 -25.66 -7.23
C ASN A 3 28.74 -24.60 -8.35
N ILE A 4 27.97 -24.88 -9.39
CA ILE A 4 27.65 -23.91 -10.42
C ILE A 4 26.55 -23.06 -9.81
N HIS A 5 26.94 -21.97 -9.17
CA HIS A 5 25.99 -20.94 -8.80
C HIS A 5 25.41 -20.35 -10.08
N THR A 6 24.08 -20.31 -10.17
CA THR A 6 23.42 -19.62 -11.28
C THR A 6 23.83 -18.14 -11.23
N PRO A 7 23.84 -17.43 -12.37
CA PRO A 7 24.18 -15.99 -12.40
C PRO A 7 23.42 -15.17 -11.34
N GLN A 8 22.18 -15.57 -11.03
CA GLN A 8 21.31 -14.99 -10.01
C GLN A 8 21.80 -15.23 -8.57
N GLU A 9 22.35 -16.40 -8.26
CA GLU A 9 22.92 -16.69 -6.92
C GLU A 9 24.22 -15.91 -6.67
N LYS A 10 24.99 -15.63 -7.73
CA LYS A 10 26.18 -14.80 -7.67
C LYS A 10 25.85 -13.32 -7.45
N GLU A 11 24.84 -12.79 -8.16
CA GLU A 11 24.29 -11.46 -7.88
C GLU A 11 23.79 -11.37 -6.44
N TYR A 12 22.95 -12.31 -6.01
CA TYR A 12 22.38 -12.32 -4.65
C TYR A 12 23.46 -12.35 -3.54
N SER A 13 24.57 -13.06 -3.76
CA SER A 13 25.71 -13.09 -2.84
C SER A 13 26.50 -11.77 -2.80
N GLU A 14 26.69 -11.09 -3.94
CA GLU A 14 27.35 -9.79 -3.99
C GLU A 14 26.49 -8.65 -3.40
N TYR A 15 25.16 -8.76 -3.49
CA TYR A 15 24.21 -7.85 -2.85
C TYR A 15 24.21 -7.98 -1.33
N ASN A 16 24.36 -9.20 -0.80
CA ASN A 16 24.23 -9.47 0.65
C ASN A 16 25.41 -8.91 1.48
N GLU A 17 26.62 -8.84 0.93
CA GLU A 17 27.76 -8.24 1.63
C GLU A 17 27.69 -6.70 1.66
N LYS A 18 27.21 -6.07 0.58
CA LYS A 18 27.09 -4.60 0.49
C LYS A 18 25.94 -4.04 1.34
N ILE A 19 24.90 -4.83 1.59
CA ILE A 19 23.75 -4.44 2.43
C ILE A 19 24.12 -4.30 3.92
N LYS A 20 25.10 -5.08 4.42
CA LYS A 20 25.49 -5.04 5.84
C LYS A 20 26.19 -3.74 6.25
N ASP A 21 26.98 -3.15 5.36
CA ASP A 21 27.69 -1.90 5.64
C ASP A 21 26.76 -0.67 5.57
N PHE A 22 25.65 -0.76 4.82
CA PHE A 22 24.65 0.31 4.70
C PHE A 22 23.64 0.35 5.86
N LEU A 23 23.33 -0.80 6.45
CA LEU A 23 22.34 -0.93 7.53
C LEU A 23 22.75 -0.26 8.87
N ILE A 24 24.02 0.10 9.03
CA ILE A 24 24.53 0.75 10.26
C ILE A 24 24.28 2.27 10.25
N ASP A 25 24.12 2.91 9.09
CA ASP A 25 24.05 4.38 8.98
C ASP A 25 22.63 4.98 8.92
N VAL A 26 21.58 4.16 8.67
CA VAL A 26 20.24 4.65 8.24
C VAL A 26 19.15 4.57 9.32
N THR A 27 19.46 4.15 10.54
CA THR A 27 18.44 4.02 11.60
C THR A 27 18.14 5.33 12.32
N ASN A 28 17.52 6.32 11.63
CA ASN A 28 16.78 7.42 12.28
C ASN A 28 15.75 8.20 11.41
N GLY A 29 15.24 7.68 10.28
CA GLY A 29 14.14 8.32 9.53
C GLY A 29 13.49 7.39 8.51
N LYS A 30 12.16 7.28 8.54
CA LYS A 30 11.31 6.28 7.86
C LYS A 30 11.38 6.33 6.33
N TYR A 31 11.96 5.29 5.73
CA TYR A 31 12.02 4.92 4.30
C TYR A 31 12.70 5.96 3.38
N GLY A 32 13.90 5.63 2.91
CA GLY A 32 14.88 6.55 2.35
C GLY A 32 14.49 7.22 1.04
N GLY A 33 15.28 8.24 0.66
CA GLY A 33 15.06 9.03 -0.55
C GLY A 33 15.36 8.29 -1.86
N PHE A 34 14.98 8.94 -2.96
CA PHE A 34 15.21 8.60 -4.37
C PHE A 34 16.27 7.50 -4.63
N LEU A 35 15.87 6.42 -5.32
CA LEU A 35 16.70 5.22 -5.58
C LEU A 35 16.91 4.30 -4.35
N ASP A 36 15.96 4.26 -3.42
CA ASP A 36 16.05 3.35 -2.27
C ASP A 36 15.64 1.91 -2.65
N MET A 37 16.56 1.23 -3.35
CA MET A 37 16.44 -0.19 -3.70
C MET A 37 16.24 -1.09 -2.47
N ALA A 38 16.78 -0.72 -1.31
CA ALA A 38 16.62 -1.51 -0.09
C ALA A 38 15.20 -1.40 0.46
N THR A 39 14.60 -0.20 0.43
CA THR A 39 13.18 -0.01 0.77
C THR A 39 12.28 -0.70 -0.25
N ALA A 40 12.57 -0.61 -1.54
CA ALA A 40 11.78 -1.31 -2.57
C ALA A 40 11.82 -2.83 -2.38
N LEU A 41 12.99 -3.41 -2.07
CA LEU A 41 13.10 -4.85 -1.75
C LEU A 41 12.30 -5.23 -0.49
N LYS A 42 12.36 -4.41 0.57
CA LYS A 42 11.54 -4.64 1.78
C LYS A 42 10.05 -4.56 1.47
N LEU A 43 9.63 -3.63 0.64
CA LEU A 43 8.22 -3.50 0.23
C LEU A 43 7.76 -4.72 -0.58
N VAL A 44 8.60 -5.27 -1.46
CA VAL A 44 8.31 -6.52 -2.17
C VAL A 44 8.05 -7.66 -1.18
N ASP A 45 8.90 -7.80 -0.16
CA ASP A 45 8.75 -8.83 0.87
C ASP A 45 7.53 -8.58 1.76
N ASP A 46 7.35 -7.33 2.23
CA ASP A 46 6.27 -6.94 3.13
C ASP A 46 4.91 -7.10 2.45
N LEU A 47 4.76 -6.64 1.21
CA LEU A 47 3.54 -6.79 0.43
C LEU A 47 3.36 -8.22 -0.12
N LYS A 48 4.35 -9.11 0.10
CA LYS A 48 4.38 -10.49 -0.40
C LYS A 48 4.14 -10.54 -1.91
N MET A 49 4.76 -9.63 -2.64
CA MET A 49 4.63 -9.55 -4.10
C MET A 49 5.14 -10.86 -4.74
N GLU A 50 4.37 -11.42 -5.67
CA GLU A 50 4.78 -12.65 -6.37
C GLU A 50 5.96 -12.42 -7.33
N THR A 51 6.10 -11.19 -7.83
CA THR A 51 7.14 -10.80 -8.78
C THR A 51 8.32 -10.13 -8.08
N SER A 52 9.54 -10.46 -8.52
CA SER A 52 10.76 -9.83 -8.00
C SER A 52 10.84 -8.36 -8.40
N LEU A 53 11.55 -7.55 -7.61
CA LEU A 53 11.81 -6.14 -7.93
C LEU A 53 12.43 -5.97 -9.33
N ALA A 54 13.37 -6.84 -9.71
CA ALA A 54 13.99 -6.79 -11.03
C ALA A 54 12.97 -6.99 -12.16
N LYS A 55 12.04 -7.94 -12.02
CA LYS A 55 10.97 -8.15 -13.00
C LYS A 55 10.04 -6.94 -13.08
N GLN A 56 9.66 -6.39 -11.93
CA GLN A 56 8.81 -5.20 -11.85
C GLN A 56 9.43 -3.97 -12.54
N ILE A 57 10.75 -3.78 -12.41
CA ILE A 57 11.48 -2.71 -13.09
C ILE A 57 11.51 -2.92 -14.61
N ILE A 58 11.78 -4.15 -15.06
CA ILE A 58 11.81 -4.49 -16.49
C ILE A 58 10.43 -4.26 -17.11
N ASP A 59 9.37 -4.79 -16.48
CA ASP A 59 8.01 -4.65 -16.99
C ASP A 59 7.61 -3.15 -17.06
N PHE A 60 7.99 -2.35 -16.04
CA PHE A 60 7.75 -0.91 -16.05
C PHE A 60 8.49 -0.19 -17.19
N GLN A 61 9.75 -0.54 -17.44
CA GLN A 61 10.56 0.04 -18.53
C GLN A 61 10.00 -0.30 -19.91
N ASP A 62 9.49 -1.52 -20.09
CA ASP A 62 8.84 -1.95 -21.33
C ASP A 62 7.54 -1.15 -21.58
N ASP A 63 6.79 -0.82 -20.51
CA ASP A 63 5.53 -0.08 -20.59
C ASP A 63 5.74 1.41 -20.94
N ILE A 64 6.75 2.07 -20.34
CA ILE A 64 7.00 3.49 -20.56
C ILE A 64 7.93 3.78 -21.74
N GLY A 65 8.72 2.79 -22.18
CA GLY A 65 9.76 2.94 -23.20
C GLY A 65 11.09 3.49 -22.65
N ASP A 66 12.07 3.74 -23.54
CA ASP A 66 13.46 4.13 -23.20
C ASP A 66 13.58 5.61 -22.74
N TYR A 67 12.76 6.02 -21.78
CA TYR A 67 12.83 7.33 -21.14
C TYR A 67 13.83 7.29 -19.99
N SER A 68 14.92 8.04 -20.15
CA SER A 68 16.06 8.13 -19.21
C SER A 68 15.75 8.92 -17.92
N SER A 69 14.49 9.06 -17.52
CA SER A 69 14.15 9.68 -16.23
C SER A 69 14.49 8.70 -15.13
N ASP A 70 15.21 9.18 -14.12
CA ASP A 70 15.50 8.43 -12.91
C ASP A 70 14.22 7.76 -12.36
N ILE A 71 14.24 6.44 -12.35
CA ILE A 71 13.13 5.59 -11.93
C ILE A 71 13.25 5.37 -10.43
N ASP A 72 12.20 5.72 -9.67
CA ASP A 72 12.14 5.35 -8.26
C ASP A 72 11.58 3.92 -8.09
N PRO A 73 12.41 2.96 -7.64
CA PRO A 73 11.97 1.58 -7.48
C PRO A 73 10.87 1.42 -6.41
N VAL A 74 10.77 2.32 -5.43
CA VAL A 74 9.70 2.30 -4.42
C VAL A 74 8.35 2.61 -5.07
N VAL A 75 8.32 3.62 -5.94
CA VAL A 75 7.12 4.02 -6.68
C VAL A 75 6.65 2.89 -7.60
N ILE A 76 7.57 2.16 -8.25
CA ILE A 76 7.22 0.99 -9.06
C ILE A 76 6.52 -0.08 -8.22
N VAL A 77 7.11 -0.46 -7.07
CA VAL A 77 6.53 -1.51 -6.22
C VAL A 77 5.15 -1.13 -5.73
N LEU A 78 4.98 0.13 -5.30
CA LEU A 78 3.70 0.63 -4.84
C LEU A 78 2.66 0.70 -5.96
N ASN A 79 3.00 1.20 -7.15
CA ASN A 79 2.09 1.22 -8.30
C ASN A 79 1.65 -0.19 -8.70
N ASN A 80 2.56 -1.16 -8.71
CA ASN A 80 2.21 -2.54 -9.03
C ASN A 80 1.29 -3.13 -7.95
N ALA A 81 1.57 -2.87 -6.68
CA ALA A 81 0.75 -3.37 -5.59
C ALA A 81 -0.64 -2.71 -5.56
N THR A 82 -0.74 -1.40 -5.82
CA THR A 82 -2.04 -0.73 -5.93
C THR A 82 -2.84 -1.27 -7.12
N ASN A 83 -2.22 -1.49 -8.28
CA ASN A 83 -2.91 -2.09 -9.42
C ASN A 83 -3.47 -3.49 -9.09
N ILE A 84 -2.74 -4.31 -8.33
CA ILE A 84 -3.24 -5.62 -7.87
C ILE A 84 -4.47 -5.42 -6.95
N ALA A 85 -4.36 -4.50 -5.99
CA ALA A 85 -5.43 -4.20 -5.05
C ALA A 85 -6.70 -3.64 -5.73
N GLU A 86 -6.56 -2.73 -6.70
CA GLU A 86 -7.67 -2.19 -7.49
C GLU A 86 -8.39 -3.28 -8.28
N ASN A 87 -7.63 -4.19 -8.91
CA ASN A 87 -8.22 -5.30 -9.63
C ASN A 87 -8.98 -6.25 -8.70
N GLU A 88 -8.45 -6.52 -7.50
CA GLU A 88 -9.14 -7.34 -6.50
C GLU A 88 -10.44 -6.67 -6.04
N LEU A 89 -10.41 -5.39 -5.68
CA LEU A 89 -11.59 -4.64 -5.25
C LEU A 89 -12.63 -4.48 -6.38
N SER A 90 -12.17 -4.27 -7.62
CA SER A 90 -13.03 -4.23 -8.80
C SER A 90 -13.73 -5.56 -9.06
N ASN A 91 -13.07 -6.69 -8.81
CA ASN A 91 -13.70 -8.03 -8.89
C ASN A 91 -14.78 -8.24 -7.82
N LEU A 92 -14.72 -7.50 -6.71
CA LEU A 92 -15.78 -7.44 -5.69
C LEU A 92 -16.89 -6.43 -6.05
N GLY A 93 -16.77 -5.74 -7.20
CA GLY A 93 -17.73 -4.74 -7.65
C GLY A 93 -17.50 -3.34 -7.07
N ILE A 94 -16.32 -3.08 -6.50
CA ILE A 94 -15.98 -1.82 -5.80
C ILE A 94 -14.79 -1.17 -6.52
N PRO A 95 -15.03 -0.45 -7.63
CA PRO A 95 -13.95 0.20 -8.35
C PRO A 95 -13.41 1.36 -7.50
N VAL A 96 -12.12 1.30 -7.17
CA VAL A 96 -11.38 2.38 -6.50
C VAL A 96 -10.12 2.70 -7.29
N ASN A 97 -9.54 3.87 -7.05
CA ASN A 97 -8.25 4.26 -7.62
C ASN A 97 -7.32 4.77 -6.52
N PHE A 98 -6.22 4.06 -6.28
CA PHE A 98 -5.18 4.48 -5.37
C PHE A 98 -4.23 5.44 -6.06
N ILE A 99 -3.97 6.55 -5.40
CA ILE A 99 -3.00 7.54 -5.84
C ILE A 99 -1.69 7.28 -5.10
N VAL A 100 -0.65 6.93 -5.87
CA VAL A 100 0.73 6.86 -5.39
C VAL A 100 1.40 8.19 -5.69
N GLU A 101 1.77 8.93 -4.64
CA GLU A 101 2.50 10.19 -4.76
C GLU A 101 3.85 10.09 -4.07
N GLY A 102 4.90 10.48 -4.79
CA GLY A 102 6.26 10.55 -4.29
C GLY A 102 6.81 11.97 -4.38
N ASN A 103 7.55 12.37 -3.35
CA ASN A 103 8.50 13.47 -3.42
C ASN A 103 9.91 12.95 -3.08
N TYR A 104 10.91 13.83 -3.08
CA TYR A 104 12.31 13.44 -2.81
C TYR A 104 12.56 12.77 -1.45
N PHE A 105 11.65 12.96 -0.49
CA PHE A 105 11.78 12.50 0.89
C PHE A 105 10.78 11.40 1.27
N ASP A 106 9.59 11.43 0.69
CA ASP A 106 8.49 10.55 1.08
C ASP A 106 7.71 10.04 -0.14
N THR A 107 7.36 8.76 -0.14
CA THR A 107 6.34 8.19 -1.03
C THR A 107 5.17 7.72 -0.18
N TYR A 108 3.95 8.04 -0.62
CA TYR A 108 2.72 7.66 0.08
C TYR A 108 1.64 7.17 -0.88
N VAL A 109 0.74 6.37 -0.33
CA VAL A 109 -0.46 5.86 -1.02
C VAL A 109 -1.67 6.55 -0.42
N SER A 110 -2.65 6.91 -1.25
CA SER A 110 -3.89 7.54 -0.78
C SER A 110 -5.09 7.12 -1.61
N LEU A 111 -6.28 7.32 -1.05
CA LEU A 111 -7.57 7.15 -1.71
C LEU A 111 -8.34 8.47 -1.62
N SER A 112 -9.15 8.75 -2.64
CA SER A 112 -10.06 9.90 -2.58
C SER A 112 -11.17 9.68 -1.56
N ASN A 113 -11.84 10.74 -1.15
CA ASN A 113 -13.01 10.60 -0.27
C ASN A 113 -14.13 9.79 -0.93
N ALA A 114 -14.30 9.91 -2.25
CA ALA A 114 -15.31 9.15 -2.99
C ALA A 114 -15.01 7.64 -3.02
N ASP A 115 -13.73 7.26 -3.15
CA ASP A 115 -13.33 5.86 -3.06
C ASP A 115 -13.56 5.29 -1.65
N LYS A 116 -13.25 6.08 -0.62
CA LYS A 116 -13.51 5.70 0.79
C LYS A 116 -15.01 5.56 1.08
N GLU A 117 -15.84 6.43 0.54
CA GLU A 117 -17.30 6.32 0.61
C GLU A 117 -17.77 5.02 -0.08
N SER A 118 -17.24 4.70 -1.27
CA SER A 118 -17.59 3.47 -1.99
C SER A 118 -17.22 2.19 -1.21
N LEU A 119 -16.07 2.18 -0.55
CA LEU A 119 -15.67 1.07 0.34
C LEU A 119 -16.60 0.94 1.56
N THR A 120 -17.10 2.07 2.09
CA THR A 120 -18.02 2.10 3.23
C THR A 120 -19.40 1.59 2.83
N GLU A 121 -19.94 2.08 1.70
CA GLU A 121 -21.23 1.62 1.15
C GLU A 121 -21.23 0.11 0.87
N ALA A 122 -20.10 -0.43 0.39
CA ALA A 122 -19.95 -1.86 0.19
C ALA A 122 -20.09 -2.66 1.50
N LEU A 123 -19.49 -2.19 2.59
CA LEU A 123 -19.61 -2.80 3.93
C LEU A 123 -21.02 -2.69 4.52
N GLU A 124 -21.74 -1.60 4.22
CA GLU A 124 -23.14 -1.45 4.64
C GLU A 124 -24.06 -2.45 3.93
N PHE A 125 -23.74 -2.81 2.68
CA PHE A 125 -24.49 -3.79 1.91
C PHE A 125 -24.13 -5.23 2.30
N ASP A 126 -22.85 -5.53 2.44
CA ASP A 126 -22.32 -6.83 2.84
C ASP A 126 -21.13 -6.65 3.79
N PHE A 127 -21.37 -6.88 5.08
CA PHE A 127 -20.37 -6.68 6.13
C PHE A 127 -19.16 -7.62 6.01
N GLU A 128 -19.34 -8.77 5.34
CA GLU A 128 -18.31 -9.80 5.17
C GLU A 128 -17.56 -9.66 3.83
N ILE A 129 -17.89 -8.65 3.00
CA ILE A 129 -17.36 -8.49 1.63
C ILE A 129 -15.83 -8.45 1.56
N PHE A 130 -15.17 -8.00 2.65
CA PHE A 130 -13.72 -7.87 2.73
C PHE A 130 -13.02 -8.98 3.53
N ASP A 131 -13.74 -9.99 4.03
CA ASP A 131 -13.16 -11.05 4.88
C ASP A 131 -12.12 -11.91 4.14
N ASN A 132 -12.20 -11.95 2.82
CA ASN A 132 -11.32 -12.75 1.96
C ASN A 132 -10.33 -11.90 1.14
N LEU A 133 -10.15 -10.61 1.48
CA LEU A 133 -9.14 -9.79 0.82
C LEU A 133 -7.75 -10.41 0.96
N SER A 134 -6.96 -10.34 -0.10
CA SER A 134 -5.57 -10.74 -0.04
C SER A 134 -4.80 -9.93 1.02
N PRO A 135 -3.78 -10.52 1.67
CA PRO A 135 -2.93 -9.79 2.60
C PRO A 135 -2.26 -8.56 1.98
N LEU A 136 -2.03 -8.56 0.67
CA LEU A 136 -1.50 -7.43 -0.09
C LEU A 136 -2.51 -6.29 -0.11
N THR A 137 -3.74 -6.55 -0.53
CA THR A 137 -4.79 -5.53 -0.64
C THR A 137 -5.14 -4.93 0.72
N ALA A 138 -5.22 -5.75 1.76
CA ALA A 138 -5.40 -5.26 3.13
C ALA A 138 -4.27 -4.29 3.56
N LYS A 139 -3.01 -4.59 3.21
CA LYS A 139 -1.88 -3.70 3.50
C LYS A 139 -1.89 -2.42 2.67
N ILE A 140 -2.30 -2.47 1.40
CA ILE A 140 -2.41 -1.28 0.56
C ILE A 140 -3.51 -0.34 1.08
N LEU A 141 -4.62 -0.91 1.56
CA LEU A 141 -5.67 -0.15 2.24
C LEU A 141 -5.17 0.49 3.54
N ASP A 142 -4.40 -0.23 4.35
CA ASP A 142 -3.73 0.33 5.54
C ASP A 142 -2.79 1.48 5.18
N TYR A 143 -1.95 1.32 4.14
CA TYR A 143 -1.08 2.38 3.64
C TYR A 143 -1.84 3.62 3.16
N ALA A 144 -3.06 3.43 2.61
CA ALA A 144 -3.96 4.52 2.21
C ALA A 144 -4.71 5.18 3.40
N ASN A 145 -4.35 4.84 4.64
CA ASN A 145 -5.06 5.20 5.86
C ASN A 145 -6.54 4.83 5.80
N CYS A 146 -6.81 3.59 5.38
CA CYS A 146 -8.13 3.03 5.17
C CYS A 146 -8.18 1.61 5.74
N ASP A 147 -7.93 1.46 7.04
CA ASP A 147 -8.04 0.17 7.72
C ASP A 147 -9.50 -0.34 7.68
N ILE A 148 -9.70 -1.51 7.07
CA ILE A 148 -11.00 -2.16 6.93
C ILE A 148 -11.60 -2.51 8.30
N GLU A 149 -10.79 -2.93 9.27
CA GLU A 149 -11.30 -3.25 10.60
C GLU A 149 -11.81 -2.00 11.31
N TYR A 150 -11.13 -0.87 11.09
CA TYR A 150 -11.61 0.43 11.55
C TYR A 150 -12.93 0.81 10.86
N LEU A 151 -13.04 0.69 9.53
CA LEU A 151 -14.29 0.96 8.80
C LEU A 151 -15.45 0.10 9.29
N LYS A 152 -15.24 -1.21 9.43
CA LYS A 152 -16.22 -2.16 9.99
C LYS A 152 -16.67 -1.75 11.40
N SER A 153 -15.74 -1.32 12.26
CA SER A 153 -16.08 -0.87 13.61
C SER A 153 -16.93 0.41 13.61
N SER A 154 -16.66 1.33 12.67
CA SER A 154 -17.40 2.60 12.57
C SER A 154 -18.85 2.44 12.10
N ILE A 155 -19.14 1.41 11.33
CA ILE A 155 -20.51 1.05 10.91
C ILE A 155 -21.28 0.35 12.04
N ASN A 156 -20.57 -0.44 12.87
CA ASN A 156 -21.17 -1.19 13.99
C ASN A 156 -21.35 -0.37 15.27
N GLU A 157 -20.69 0.78 15.41
CA GLU A 157 -21.05 1.71 16.47
C GLU A 157 -22.46 2.22 16.19
N PRO A 158 -23.47 1.92 17.03
CA PRO A 158 -24.76 2.54 16.87
C PRO A 158 -24.51 4.04 16.93
N HIS A 159 -24.95 4.78 15.91
CA HIS A 159 -25.07 6.23 16.01
C HIS A 159 -25.80 6.55 17.32
N THR A 160 -25.04 6.85 18.38
CA THR A 160 -25.58 7.53 19.54
C THR A 160 -25.90 8.92 19.05
N GLU A 161 -27.07 9.04 18.40
CA GLU A 161 -27.75 10.31 18.24
C GLU A 161 -27.79 10.92 19.63
N ASN A 162 -27.03 11.98 19.80
CA ASN A 162 -27.18 12.88 20.92
C ASN A 162 -28.51 13.65 20.71
N LYS A 163 -29.62 12.94 20.81
CA LYS A 163 -30.99 13.47 20.89
C LYS A 163 -31.54 13.22 22.29
N GLU A 164 -30.81 13.64 23.32
CA GLU A 164 -31.45 13.94 24.60
C GLU A 164 -31.03 15.30 25.13
N ASN A 165 -32.08 16.11 25.33
CA ASN A 165 -32.17 17.19 26.31
C ASN A 165 -31.43 18.50 26.05
N ASN A 166 -32.08 19.36 25.26
CA ASN A 166 -32.25 20.77 25.67
C ASN A 166 -33.59 21.39 25.24
N SER A 167 -34.68 20.61 25.22
CA SER A 167 -36.05 21.15 25.23
C SER A 167 -36.58 21.44 26.65
N ALA A 168 -35.75 21.32 27.68
CA ALA A 168 -36.10 21.55 29.09
C ALA A 168 -35.54 22.88 29.66
N LYS A 169 -35.58 23.97 28.89
CA LYS A 169 -35.47 25.37 29.34
C LYS A 169 -35.93 26.21 28.15
N ILE A 170 -37.21 26.54 28.00
CA ILE A 170 -37.82 27.73 28.60
C ILE A 170 -39.34 27.53 28.56
N ARG A 171 -39.95 27.36 29.73
CA ARG A 171 -41.28 27.92 30.04
C ARG A 171 -41.39 28.07 31.56
N ARG A 172 -41.63 29.32 31.96
CA ARG A 172 -41.91 29.85 33.31
C ARG A 172 -40.67 30.27 34.12
N MET A 173 -40.26 31.52 33.94
CA MET A 173 -40.76 32.64 34.77
C MET A 173 -40.85 33.90 33.91
#